data_AF-A0A817T7V2-F1
#
_entry.id   AF-A0A817T7V2-F1
#
_cell.length_a   1.000
_cell.length_b   1.000
_cell.length_c   1.000
_cell.angle_alpha   90.00
_cell.angle_beta   90.00
_cell.angle_gamma   90.00
#
_symmetry.space_group_name_H-M   'P 1'
#
loop_
_entity.id
_entity.type
_entity.pdbx_description
1 polymer ?
#
loop_
_entity_poly.entity_id
_entity_poly.type
_entity_poly.pdbx_seq_one_letter_code
_entity_poly.pdbx_strand_id
1 'polypeptide(L)'
;MGSPAHAIYSSTVNFSLQGHEFQTQYDVQLILNKTAQSLLLCSAACNQNPLCRTFDYDSSSRRCRLFEADLTNGAIIATASQTSIVGSVKLSASLYASMYNRSCSACQENRYQTCSSTTNTCQCPGNSYWNGSMCPLQLFANATCSQIDACRSDLNLSCIINSYGGFTQCLIKQALSTITETVYALWNTTAGSNSNLASNGSGIGKYSSAHGPDNVFDCNTNTKYVNFGGCNNTASGSPTCARNTGFYLTLQRGPSFLVAFRLATADSYPQRDPRIISIEGSNSNFTELTRGSSWILLYNGSCGISINQTRKTYGSIQWLPNNSAWYASYRFLVNLAMNNGVSIPFIQYSGVELLGY
;
A
#
# COMPACT_ATOMS: atom_id res chain seq x y z
N MET A 1 -5.83 46.52 21.16
CA MET A 1 -5.55 45.21 21.78
C MET A 1 -4.90 44.35 20.71
N GLY A 2 -3.58 44.24 20.75
CA GLY A 2 -2.81 43.48 19.76
C GLY A 2 -3.00 41.99 19.99
N SER A 3 -3.49 41.28 18.97
CA SER A 3 -3.47 39.82 18.95
C SER A 3 -2.01 39.35 19.01
N PRO A 4 -1.64 38.40 19.88
CA PRO A 4 -0.29 37.87 19.88
C PRO A 4 -0.04 37.22 18.52
N ALA A 5 0.96 37.70 17.78
CA ALA A 5 1.40 37.04 16.57
C ALA A 5 1.86 35.62 16.95
N HIS A 6 1.09 34.61 16.58
CA HIS A 6 1.40 33.19 16.81
C HIS A 6 2.70 32.85 16.08
N ALA A 7 3.79 32.73 16.84
CA ALA A 7 5.17 32.53 16.37
C ALA A 7 5.45 31.15 15.70
N ILE A 8 4.42 30.42 15.27
CA ILE A 8 4.53 29.05 14.75
C ILE A 8 4.35 28.98 13.22
N TYR A 9 3.90 30.07 12.58
CA TYR A 9 3.75 30.17 11.11
C TYR A 9 4.92 30.83 10.37
N SER A 10 6.00 31.23 11.06
CA SER A 10 7.12 31.91 10.41
C SER A 10 8.00 30.90 9.68
N SER A 11 7.77 30.79 8.38
CA SER A 11 8.76 30.20 7.47
C SER A 11 9.62 31.30 6.91
N THR A 12 10.94 31.10 6.88
CA THR A 12 11.80 31.94 6.06
C THR A 12 11.70 31.47 4.62
N VAL A 13 11.46 32.40 3.70
CA VAL A 13 11.48 32.12 2.26
C VAL A 13 12.73 32.76 1.67
N ASN A 14 13.50 31.96 0.92
CA ASN A 14 14.61 32.45 0.12
C ASN A 14 14.15 32.66 -1.31
N PHE A 15 14.57 33.75 -1.95
CA PHE A 15 14.23 34.06 -3.33
C PHE A 15 15.46 33.93 -4.24
N SER A 16 15.25 33.42 -5.46
CA SER A 16 16.24 33.47 -6.52
C SER A 16 16.37 34.90 -7.09
N LEU A 17 17.34 35.08 -7.99
CA LEU A 17 17.32 36.21 -8.91
C LEU A 17 16.10 36.11 -9.85
N GLN A 18 15.71 37.24 -10.42
CA GLN A 18 14.74 37.30 -11.51
C GLN A 18 15.25 36.53 -12.73
N GLY A 19 14.34 36.16 -13.64
CA GLY A 19 14.69 35.41 -14.85
C GLY A 19 14.77 33.91 -14.66
N HIS A 20 14.22 33.37 -13.56
CA HIS A 20 14.31 31.95 -13.25
C HIS A 20 12.95 31.32 -12.97
N GLU A 21 12.82 30.04 -13.28
CA GLU A 21 11.69 29.21 -12.89
C GLU A 21 12.15 27.90 -12.28
N PHE A 22 11.24 27.23 -11.56
CA PHE A 22 11.55 25.96 -10.96
C PHE A 22 11.14 24.82 -11.89
N GLN A 23 12.08 23.91 -12.15
CA GLN A 23 11.84 22.69 -12.90
C GLN A 23 11.95 21.50 -11.95
N THR A 24 10.86 20.75 -11.82
CA THR A 24 10.85 19.51 -11.05
C THR A 24 11.54 18.40 -11.81
N GLN A 25 12.13 17.44 -11.10
CA GLN A 25 12.62 16.20 -11.71
C GLN A 25 11.44 15.28 -12.12
N TYR A 26 10.32 15.36 -11.39
CA TYR A 26 9.13 14.55 -11.64
C TYR A 26 7.88 15.43 -11.75
N ASP A 27 7.03 15.18 -12.75
CA ASP A 27 5.84 16.00 -13.03
C ASP A 27 4.80 15.98 -11.91
N VAL A 28 4.71 14.87 -11.18
CA VAL A 28 3.76 14.69 -10.04
C VAL A 28 3.99 15.71 -8.91
N GLN A 29 5.13 16.41 -8.92
CA GLN A 29 5.51 17.32 -7.85
C GLN A 29 4.88 18.71 -7.97
N LEU A 30 4.16 19.01 -9.06
CA LEU A 30 3.36 20.23 -9.18
C LEU A 30 2.08 20.09 -8.34
N ILE A 31 1.98 20.87 -7.26
CA ILE A 31 0.81 20.88 -6.37
C ILE A 31 -0.32 21.69 -6.97
N LEU A 32 0.01 22.89 -7.46
CA LEU A 32 -0.98 23.88 -7.88
C LEU A 32 -0.39 24.80 -8.94
N ASN A 33 -1.17 25.07 -9.99
CA ASN A 33 -0.90 26.13 -10.94
C ASN A 33 -2.10 27.09 -10.93
N LYS A 34 -1.86 28.34 -10.51
CA LYS A 34 -2.91 29.35 -10.39
C LYS A 34 -2.40 30.72 -10.80
N THR A 35 -3.32 31.69 -10.88
CA THR A 35 -2.95 33.10 -10.92
C THR A 35 -2.85 33.67 -9.50
N ALA A 36 -1.89 34.56 -9.27
CA ALA A 36 -1.77 35.31 -8.01
C ALA A 36 -1.50 36.79 -8.34
N GLN A 37 -2.10 37.71 -7.57
CA GLN A 37 -1.93 39.15 -7.86
C GLN A 37 -0.54 39.68 -7.51
N SER A 38 0.21 38.96 -6.66
CA SER A 38 1.54 39.34 -6.23
C SER A 38 2.38 38.14 -5.81
N LEU A 39 3.70 38.34 -5.80
CA LEU A 39 4.67 37.38 -5.24
C LEU A 39 4.31 37.02 -3.79
N LEU A 40 3.89 38.01 -3.00
CA LEU A 40 3.51 37.79 -1.61
C LEU A 40 2.33 36.83 -1.49
N LEU A 41 1.29 36.97 -2.32
CA LEU A 41 0.15 36.05 -2.31
C LEU A 41 0.50 34.65 -2.81
N CYS A 42 1.43 34.54 -3.77
CA CYS A 42 1.96 33.25 -4.19
C CYS A 42 2.72 32.57 -3.05
N SER A 43 3.61 33.32 -2.37
CA SER A 43 4.37 32.83 -1.22
C SER A 43 3.48 32.44 -0.03
N ALA A 44 2.42 33.22 0.24
CA ALA A 44 1.45 32.92 1.29
C ALA A 44 0.69 31.63 0.99
N ALA A 45 0.32 31.41 -0.28
CA ALA A 45 -0.32 30.16 -0.70
C ALA A 45 0.60 28.95 -0.54
N CYS A 46 1.90 29.10 -0.84
CA CYS A 46 2.88 28.06 -0.52
C CYS A 46 2.99 27.85 1.00
N ASN A 47 2.99 28.93 1.80
CA ASN A 47 3.12 28.83 3.26
C ASN A 47 1.94 28.12 3.93
N GLN A 48 0.73 28.31 3.40
CA GLN A 48 -0.49 27.67 3.88
C GLN A 48 -0.63 26.22 3.43
N ASN A 49 0.15 25.78 2.42
CA ASN A 49 0.13 24.41 1.96
C ASN A 49 1.27 23.61 2.62
N PRO A 50 0.98 22.62 3.48
CA PRO A 50 2.01 21.86 4.19
C PRO A 50 2.93 21.04 3.27
N LEU A 51 2.49 20.74 2.05
CA LEU A 51 3.29 20.03 1.05
C LEU A 51 4.25 20.96 0.29
N CYS A 52 3.93 22.25 0.17
CA CYS A 52 4.71 23.16 -0.67
C CYS A 52 6.09 23.43 -0.08
N ARG A 53 7.13 23.18 -0.86
CA ARG A 53 8.54 23.46 -0.50
C ARG A 53 9.13 24.55 -1.37
N THR A 54 8.76 24.58 -2.64
CA THR A 54 9.22 25.57 -3.61
C THR A 54 8.03 26.12 -4.39
N PHE A 55 8.12 27.37 -4.83
CA PHE A 55 7.16 27.97 -5.72
C PHE A 55 7.88 28.85 -6.74
N ASP A 56 7.25 29.10 -7.87
CA ASP A 56 7.65 30.21 -8.74
C ASP A 56 6.49 31.14 -9.04
N TYR A 57 6.86 32.39 -9.28
CA TYR A 57 5.93 33.45 -9.59
C TYR A 57 6.46 34.31 -10.71
N ASP A 58 5.64 34.50 -11.72
CA ASP A 58 5.90 35.39 -12.85
C ASP A 58 4.99 36.60 -12.75
N SER A 59 5.55 37.80 -12.61
CA SER A 59 4.75 39.01 -12.40
C SER A 59 4.06 39.52 -13.67
N SER A 60 4.59 39.20 -14.85
CA SER A 60 4.00 39.58 -16.14
C SER A 60 2.73 38.80 -16.46
N SER A 61 2.77 37.48 -16.26
CA SER A 61 1.64 36.58 -16.51
C SER A 61 0.76 36.35 -15.28
N ARG A 62 1.23 36.80 -14.11
CA ARG A 62 0.65 36.52 -12.78
C ARG A 62 0.59 35.02 -12.46
N ARG A 63 1.36 34.19 -13.17
CA ARG A 63 1.42 32.75 -12.95
C ARG A 63 2.10 32.46 -11.62
N CYS A 64 1.49 31.60 -10.82
CA CYS A 64 2.00 31.10 -9.54
C CYS A 64 1.92 29.59 -9.54
N ARG A 65 3.07 28.91 -9.49
CA ARG A 65 3.15 27.45 -9.38
C ARG A 65 3.71 27.07 -8.01
N LEU A 66 3.07 26.10 -7.36
CA LEU A 66 3.49 25.55 -6.08
C LEU A 66 3.98 24.13 -6.29
N PHE A 67 5.10 23.77 -5.69
CA PHE A 67 5.74 22.48 -5.84
C PHE A 67 6.01 21.84 -4.49
N GLU A 68 5.82 20.52 -4.41
CA GLU A 68 6.29 19.74 -3.25
C GLU A 68 7.81 19.55 -3.29
N ALA A 69 8.42 19.69 -4.47
CA ALA A 69 9.84 19.54 -4.70
C ALA A 69 10.71 20.67 -4.10
N ASP A 70 11.96 20.33 -3.81
CA ASP A 70 13.02 21.25 -3.43
C ASP A 70 14.26 21.02 -4.31
N LEU A 71 15.40 21.63 -3.96
CA LEU A 71 16.63 21.53 -4.76
C LEU A 71 17.25 20.12 -4.76
N THR A 72 16.74 19.18 -3.97
CA THR A 72 17.19 17.77 -4.02
C THR A 72 16.59 17.00 -5.19
N ASN A 73 15.42 17.42 -5.68
CA ASN A 73 14.64 16.73 -6.71
C ASN A 73 14.05 17.72 -7.74
N GLY A 74 14.76 18.82 -7.95
CA GLY A 74 14.44 19.85 -8.94
C GLY A 74 15.59 20.83 -9.08
N ALA A 75 15.45 21.74 -10.02
CA ALA A 75 16.46 22.74 -10.33
C ALA A 75 15.83 24.11 -10.57
N ILE A 76 16.56 25.15 -10.19
CA ILE A 76 16.27 26.52 -10.61
C ILE A 76 16.93 26.72 -11.97
N ILE A 77 16.14 26.94 -13.00
CA ILE A 77 16.60 27.11 -14.38
C ILE A 77 16.31 28.52 -14.88
N ALA A 78 17.12 29.00 -15.81
CA ALA A 78 16.82 30.25 -16.50
C ALA A 78 15.55 30.10 -17.34
N THR A 79 14.73 31.14 -17.41
CA THR A 79 13.50 31.17 -18.22
C THR A 79 13.47 32.40 -19.11
N ALA A 80 12.65 32.37 -20.16
CA ALA A 80 12.48 33.50 -21.08
C ALA A 80 11.85 34.73 -20.41
N SER A 81 11.08 34.51 -19.34
CA SER A 81 10.50 35.61 -18.56
C SER A 81 11.52 36.23 -17.63
N GLN A 82 11.89 37.48 -17.92
CA GLN A 82 12.74 38.30 -17.04
C GLN A 82 12.04 38.68 -15.72
N THR A 83 10.76 38.33 -15.53
CA THR A 83 9.98 38.69 -14.34
C THR A 83 9.66 37.52 -13.42
N SER A 84 10.10 36.32 -13.80
CA SER A 84 9.91 35.11 -12.99
C SER A 84 10.93 35.01 -11.86
N ILE A 85 10.47 34.63 -10.66
CA ILE A 85 11.27 34.43 -9.45
C ILE A 85 10.87 33.10 -8.82
N VAL A 86 11.87 32.34 -8.35
CA VAL A 86 11.66 31.13 -7.54
C VAL A 86 11.79 31.48 -6.06
N GLY A 87 10.85 30.99 -5.25
CA GLY A 87 10.90 31.07 -3.79
C GLY A 87 10.96 29.67 -3.16
N SER A 88 11.88 29.46 -2.22
CA SER A 88 12.03 28.20 -1.48
C SER A 88 11.81 28.41 0.01
N VAL A 89 10.95 27.57 0.59
CA VAL A 89 10.66 27.55 2.02
C VAL A 89 11.81 26.88 2.76
N LYS A 90 12.41 27.60 3.71
CA LYS A 90 13.43 27.04 4.60
C LYS A 90 12.77 26.21 5.69
N LEU A 91 13.06 24.92 5.71
CA LEU A 91 12.61 24.00 6.76
C LEU A 91 13.63 23.95 7.91
N SER A 92 13.16 23.92 9.15
CA SER A 92 14.02 23.77 10.33
C SER A 92 13.73 22.46 11.07
N ALA A 93 14.76 21.63 11.23
CA ALA A 93 14.67 20.37 11.98
C ALA A 93 14.13 20.56 13.41
N SER A 94 14.50 21.65 14.08
CA SER A 94 14.07 21.94 15.45
C SER A 94 12.56 22.16 15.57
N LEU A 95 11.92 22.71 14.54
CA LEU A 95 10.48 22.94 14.49
C LEU A 95 9.71 21.64 14.24
N TYR A 96 10.34 20.67 13.57
CA TYR A 96 9.81 19.33 13.39
C TYR A 96 9.94 18.48 14.67
N ALA A 97 11.17 18.31 15.17
CA ALA A 97 11.46 17.41 16.29
C ALA A 97 10.72 17.77 17.58
N SER A 98 10.43 19.05 17.82
CA SER A 98 9.69 19.49 19.01
C SER A 98 8.21 19.07 19.02
N MET A 99 7.61 18.83 17.85
CA MET A 99 6.18 18.59 17.69
C MET A 99 5.82 17.17 17.26
N TYR A 100 6.75 16.43 16.65
CA TYR A 100 6.46 15.09 16.14
C TYR A 100 5.96 14.17 17.27
N ASN A 101 4.89 13.42 16.99
CA ASN A 101 4.23 12.52 17.94
C ASN A 101 3.60 13.20 19.18
N ARG A 102 3.47 14.53 19.20
CA ARG A 102 2.66 15.25 20.21
C ARG A 102 1.17 15.11 19.93
N SER A 103 0.33 15.48 20.89
CA SER A 103 -1.13 15.56 20.69
C SER A 103 -1.46 16.50 19.55
N CYS A 104 -2.55 16.23 18.81
CA CYS A 104 -2.94 17.05 17.66
C CYS A 104 -3.08 18.56 17.95
N SER A 105 -3.40 18.95 19.19
CA SER A 105 -3.41 20.36 19.62
C SER A 105 -2.06 21.08 19.42
N ALA A 106 -0.94 20.36 19.37
CA ALA A 106 0.39 20.92 19.19
C ALA A 106 0.69 21.33 17.73
N CYS A 107 -0.01 20.77 16.74
CA CYS A 107 0.23 21.03 15.31
C CYS A 107 -0.99 21.57 14.56
N GLN A 108 -2.07 21.94 15.25
CA GLN A 108 -3.24 22.57 14.62
C GLN A 108 -2.89 23.81 13.79
N GLU A 109 -1.80 24.49 14.15
CA GLU A 109 -1.35 25.73 13.53
C GLU A 109 0.05 25.62 12.90
N ASN A 110 0.46 24.41 12.51
CA ASN A 110 1.80 24.17 11.97
C ASN A 110 1.74 23.68 10.51
N ARG A 111 2.56 24.25 9.63
CA ARG A 111 2.76 23.73 8.27
C ARG A 111 3.64 22.49 8.19
N TYR A 112 4.50 22.28 9.18
CA TYR A 112 5.52 21.24 9.19
C TYR A 112 4.88 19.87 9.43
N GLN A 113 3.77 19.79 10.16
CA GLN A 113 3.14 18.53 10.57
C GLN A 113 1.63 18.61 10.47
N THR A 114 0.99 17.45 10.35
CA THR A 114 -0.47 17.32 10.26
C THR A 114 -0.97 16.37 11.33
N CYS A 115 -2.16 16.63 11.88
CA CYS A 115 -2.81 15.71 12.81
C CYS A 115 -3.24 14.42 12.08
N SER A 116 -2.74 13.26 12.53
CA SER A 116 -3.20 11.96 12.06
C SER A 116 -4.48 11.56 12.78
N SER A 117 -5.57 11.33 12.05
CA SER A 117 -6.84 10.84 12.61
C SER A 117 -6.73 9.43 13.19
N THR A 118 -5.79 8.62 12.71
CA THR A 118 -5.58 7.23 13.17
C THR A 118 -4.88 7.17 14.52
N THR A 119 -3.86 8.01 14.74
CA THR A 119 -3.04 7.98 15.97
C THR A 119 -3.38 9.10 16.93
N ASN A 120 -4.15 10.10 16.51
CA ASN A 120 -4.44 11.33 17.24
C ASN A 120 -3.17 12.10 17.67
N THR A 121 -2.12 12.02 16.84
CA THR A 121 -0.85 12.70 17.06
C THR A 121 -0.38 13.47 15.83
N CYS A 122 0.55 14.41 16.04
CA CYS A 122 1.20 15.17 14.99
C CYS A 122 2.17 14.28 14.21
N GLN A 123 1.89 14.11 12.92
CA GLN A 123 2.63 13.25 12.01
C GLN A 123 3.15 14.06 10.82
N CYS A 124 4.03 13.44 10.04
CA CYS A 124 4.50 14.04 8.80
C CYS A 124 3.33 14.29 7.83
N PRO A 125 3.33 15.42 7.10
CA PRO A 125 2.36 15.68 6.04
C PRO A 125 2.39 14.58 4.97
N GLY A 126 1.38 14.56 4.08
CA GLY A 126 1.38 13.65 2.93
C GLY A 126 2.67 13.71 2.11
N ASN A 127 3.01 12.62 1.42
CA ASN A 127 4.21 12.50 0.59
C ASN A 127 5.53 12.83 1.32
N SER A 128 5.55 12.73 2.65
CA SER A 128 6.73 12.93 3.49
C SER A 128 6.77 11.86 4.58
N TYR A 129 7.95 11.63 5.15
CA TYR A 129 8.15 10.56 6.13
C TYR A 129 9.05 11.04 7.27
N TRP A 130 8.95 10.44 8.45
CA TRP A 130 9.76 10.87 9.59
C TRP A 130 11.15 10.25 9.53
N ASN A 131 12.22 11.04 9.37
CA ASN A 131 13.59 10.50 9.30
C ASN A 131 14.33 10.50 10.66
N GLY A 132 13.63 10.72 11.79
CA GLY A 132 14.24 10.90 13.10
C GLY A 132 14.52 12.35 13.48
N SER A 133 14.47 13.29 12.53
CA SER A 133 14.76 14.71 12.77
C SER A 133 13.73 15.66 12.15
N MET A 134 13.30 15.37 10.92
CA MET A 134 12.32 16.15 10.18
C MET A 134 11.48 15.25 9.27
N CYS A 135 10.53 15.88 8.55
CA CYS A 135 9.75 15.20 7.51
C CYS A 135 10.24 15.59 6.11
N PRO A 136 11.34 14.98 5.60
CA PRO A 136 11.71 15.13 4.20
C PRO A 136 10.65 14.54 3.28
N LEU A 137 10.70 14.93 2.01
CA LEU A 137 9.87 14.30 0.97
C LEU A 137 10.16 12.81 0.89
N GLN A 138 9.10 12.05 0.64
CA GLN A 138 9.22 10.66 0.27
C GLN A 138 9.97 10.50 -1.05
N LEU A 139 10.69 9.40 -1.13
CA LEU A 139 11.66 9.09 -2.14
C LEU A 139 11.01 8.48 -3.39
N PHE A 140 11.58 8.79 -4.54
CA PHE A 140 11.15 8.29 -5.85
C PHE A 140 11.82 6.97 -6.21
N ALA A 141 11.43 6.38 -7.35
CA ALA A 141 11.95 5.10 -7.80
C ALA A 141 13.50 5.10 -7.87
N ASN A 142 14.09 4.00 -7.43
CA ASN A 142 15.53 3.73 -7.36
C ASN A 142 16.32 4.57 -6.34
N ALA A 143 15.69 5.48 -5.61
CA ALA A 143 16.35 6.17 -4.51
C ALA A 143 16.62 5.21 -3.34
N THR A 144 17.79 5.36 -2.70
CA THR A 144 18.17 4.60 -1.52
C THR A 144 17.29 4.99 -0.33
N CYS A 145 16.71 4.00 0.34
CA CYS A 145 15.80 4.20 1.46
C CYS A 145 16.28 3.45 2.69
N SER A 146 15.95 3.98 3.88
CA SER A 146 16.41 3.45 5.17
C SER A 146 15.27 2.97 6.08
N GLN A 147 14.02 3.03 5.60
CA GLN A 147 12.83 2.62 6.34
C GLN A 147 11.62 2.42 5.42
N ILE A 148 10.61 1.73 5.94
CA ILE A 148 9.47 1.20 5.17
C ILE A 148 8.61 2.28 4.50
N ASP A 149 8.44 3.43 5.16
CA ASP A 149 7.59 4.55 4.76
C ASP A 149 8.34 5.66 4.02
N ALA A 150 9.63 5.44 3.73
CA ALA A 150 10.48 6.45 3.08
C ALA A 150 10.11 6.71 1.63
N CYS A 151 9.41 5.80 0.95
CA CYS A 151 9.13 5.89 -0.49
C CYS A 151 7.72 6.40 -0.79
N ARG A 152 7.52 6.99 -1.98
CA ARG A 152 6.23 7.54 -2.43
C ARG A 152 5.16 6.45 -2.59
N SER A 153 4.36 6.27 -1.53
CA SER A 153 3.32 5.24 -1.49
C SER A 153 2.19 5.50 -2.47
N ASP A 154 1.90 6.77 -2.77
CA ASP A 154 0.94 7.20 -3.79
C ASP A 154 1.37 6.81 -5.22
N LEU A 155 2.67 6.57 -5.44
CA LEU A 155 3.23 6.04 -6.67
C LEU A 155 3.44 4.52 -6.62
N ASN A 156 2.81 3.83 -5.65
CA ASN A 156 3.00 2.40 -5.38
C ASN A 156 4.44 1.99 -5.07
N LEU A 157 5.28 2.91 -4.61
CA LEU A 157 6.63 2.58 -4.18
C LEU A 157 6.62 2.05 -2.73
N SER A 158 7.51 1.11 -2.42
CA SER A 158 7.99 0.91 -1.05
C SER A 158 9.48 0.64 -1.03
N CYS A 159 10.05 0.79 0.17
CA CYS A 159 11.43 0.48 0.41
C CYS A 159 11.62 -1.03 0.46
N ILE A 160 12.48 -1.56 -0.42
CA ILE A 160 12.81 -2.99 -0.42
C ILE A 160 13.65 -3.31 0.81
N ILE A 161 13.32 -4.45 1.43
CA ILE A 161 14.13 -5.08 2.46
C ILE A 161 14.92 -6.21 1.80
N ASN A 162 16.24 -6.20 1.94
CA ASN A 162 17.10 -7.28 1.46
C ASN A 162 16.96 -8.52 2.36
N SER A 163 17.60 -9.63 1.96
CA SER A 163 17.59 -10.89 2.71
C SER A 163 18.19 -10.81 4.12
N TYR A 164 18.88 -9.71 4.46
CA TYR A 164 19.48 -9.45 5.77
C TYR A 164 18.65 -8.49 6.63
N GLY A 165 17.42 -8.15 6.21
CA GLY A 165 16.56 -7.21 6.92
C GLY A 165 16.94 -5.73 6.70
N GLY A 166 17.88 -5.44 5.80
CA GLY A 166 18.33 -4.09 5.50
C GLY A 166 17.48 -3.43 4.41
N PHE A 167 17.07 -2.19 4.65
CA PHE A 167 16.43 -1.34 3.65
C PHE A 167 17.41 -0.96 2.53
N THR A 168 16.96 -1.02 1.27
CA THR A 168 17.83 -0.79 0.10
C THR A 168 17.34 0.37 -0.75
N GLN A 169 16.28 0.18 -1.54
CA GLN A 169 15.83 1.15 -2.53
C GLN A 169 14.31 1.16 -2.71
N CYS A 170 13.79 2.27 -3.19
CA CYS A 170 12.38 2.43 -3.53
C CYS A 170 12.07 1.78 -4.87
N LEU A 171 11.35 0.66 -4.88
CA LEU A 171 10.84 0.05 -6.11
C LEU A 171 9.32 0.06 -6.15
N ILE A 172 8.78 0.00 -7.37
CA ILE A 172 7.36 -0.15 -7.67
C ILE A 172 6.90 -1.53 -7.21
N LYS A 173 5.84 -1.58 -6.41
CA LYS A 173 5.11 -2.83 -6.13
C LYS A 173 4.41 -3.28 -7.41
N GLN A 174 4.70 -4.50 -7.83
CA GLN A 174 4.09 -5.12 -9.00
C GLN A 174 3.12 -6.21 -8.58
N ALA A 175 2.15 -6.51 -9.43
CA ALA A 175 1.41 -7.76 -9.34
C ALA A 175 2.39 -8.93 -9.55
N LEU A 176 2.45 -9.85 -8.60
CA LEU A 176 3.34 -11.01 -8.67
C LEU A 176 2.76 -12.14 -9.51
N SER A 177 1.44 -12.29 -9.49
CA SER A 177 0.69 -13.27 -10.27
C SER A 177 0.14 -12.66 -11.56
N THR A 178 -0.04 -13.50 -12.57
CA THR A 178 -0.67 -13.16 -13.84
C THR A 178 -1.89 -14.06 -14.09
N ILE A 179 -2.67 -13.76 -15.14
CA ILE A 179 -3.80 -14.60 -15.56
C ILE A 179 -3.40 -15.99 -16.07
N THR A 180 -2.09 -16.25 -16.25
CA THR A 180 -1.56 -17.53 -16.73
C THR A 180 -1.04 -18.43 -15.60
N GLU A 181 -1.12 -17.98 -14.34
CA GLU A 181 -0.67 -18.77 -13.20
C GLU A 181 -1.46 -20.07 -13.07
N THR A 182 -0.75 -21.18 -12.84
CA THR A 182 -1.39 -22.46 -12.51
C THR A 182 -1.62 -22.53 -11.01
N VAL A 183 -2.88 -22.61 -10.60
CA VAL A 183 -3.28 -22.60 -9.19
C VAL A 183 -3.78 -23.98 -8.77
N TYR A 184 -3.22 -24.49 -7.67
CA TYR A 184 -3.56 -25.79 -7.13
C TYR A 184 -4.44 -25.64 -5.89
N ALA A 185 -5.71 -26.02 -6.02
CA ALA A 185 -6.65 -26.01 -4.90
C ALA A 185 -6.22 -26.99 -3.79
N LEU A 186 -6.34 -26.56 -2.54
CA LEU A 186 -5.97 -27.33 -1.35
C LEU A 186 -7.16 -27.56 -0.42
N TRP A 187 -7.10 -28.65 0.32
CA TRP A 187 -8.01 -28.92 1.44
C TRP A 187 -7.32 -29.73 2.54
N ASN A 188 -7.98 -29.78 3.70
CA ASN A 188 -7.53 -30.49 4.90
C ASN A 188 -6.11 -30.13 5.35
N THR A 189 -5.82 -28.83 5.40
CA THR A 189 -4.51 -28.33 5.80
C THR A 189 -4.60 -27.07 6.65
N THR A 190 -3.60 -26.87 7.49
CA THR A 190 -3.33 -25.64 8.24
C THR A 190 -1.88 -25.22 7.98
N ALA A 191 -1.49 -24.02 8.41
CA ALA A 191 -0.09 -23.61 8.35
C ALA A 191 0.83 -24.65 9.04
N GLY A 192 1.97 -24.94 8.42
CA GLY A 192 2.96 -25.95 8.84
C GLY A 192 2.57 -27.41 8.57
N SER A 193 1.33 -27.69 8.18
CA SER A 193 0.83 -29.05 7.96
C SER A 193 0.91 -29.50 6.51
N ASN A 194 0.91 -30.82 6.31
CA ASN A 194 0.74 -31.41 4.98
C ASN A 194 -0.63 -31.04 4.41
N SER A 195 -0.71 -30.93 3.09
CA SER A 195 -1.93 -30.59 2.37
C SER A 195 -2.34 -31.66 1.36
N ASN A 196 -3.65 -31.77 1.16
CA ASN A 196 -4.21 -32.58 0.11
C ASN A 196 -4.63 -31.68 -1.06
N LEU A 197 -4.38 -32.13 -2.29
CA LEU A 197 -4.95 -31.48 -3.47
C LEU A 197 -6.46 -31.70 -3.47
N ALA A 198 -7.20 -30.60 -3.66
CA ALA A 198 -8.62 -30.68 -3.95
C ALA A 198 -8.81 -30.99 -5.43
N SER A 199 -9.84 -31.74 -5.79
CA SER A 199 -10.13 -32.07 -7.18
C SER A 199 -11.43 -31.44 -7.66
N ASN A 200 -11.62 -31.37 -8.97
CA ASN A 200 -12.89 -30.95 -9.54
C ASN A 200 -14.03 -31.86 -9.06
N GLY A 201 -15.16 -31.27 -8.65
CA GLY A 201 -16.38 -31.99 -8.35
C GLY A 201 -17.28 -31.23 -7.37
N SER A 202 -18.06 -31.99 -6.62
CA SER A 202 -18.90 -31.47 -5.54
C SER A 202 -18.65 -32.27 -4.27
N GLY A 203 -18.46 -31.57 -3.15
CA GLY A 203 -18.33 -32.15 -1.83
C GLY A 203 -16.91 -32.25 -1.27
N ILE A 204 -16.67 -33.21 -0.37
CA ILE A 204 -15.46 -33.22 0.47
C ILE A 204 -14.20 -33.28 -0.38
N GLY A 205 -13.28 -32.35 -0.13
CA GLY A 205 -12.02 -32.23 -0.85
C GLY A 205 -12.18 -31.84 -2.32
N LYS A 206 -13.30 -31.19 -2.66
CA LYS A 206 -13.58 -30.73 -4.03
C LYS A 206 -13.65 -29.21 -4.12
N TYR A 207 -13.39 -28.73 -5.33
CA TYR A 207 -13.77 -27.40 -5.78
C TYR A 207 -14.80 -27.51 -6.91
N SER A 208 -15.62 -26.48 -7.07
CA SER A 208 -16.67 -26.47 -8.10
C SER A 208 -16.08 -26.35 -9.50
N SER A 209 -16.59 -27.15 -10.45
CA SER A 209 -16.12 -27.15 -11.85
C SER A 209 -16.21 -25.79 -12.53
N ALA A 210 -17.29 -25.04 -12.31
CA ALA A 210 -17.50 -23.70 -12.88
C ALA A 210 -16.79 -22.59 -12.09
N HIS A 211 -16.31 -22.91 -10.88
CA HIS A 211 -15.75 -21.96 -9.92
C HIS A 211 -14.42 -22.49 -9.36
N GLY A 212 -13.57 -22.97 -10.28
CA GLY A 212 -12.30 -23.61 -9.97
C GLY A 212 -11.17 -22.62 -9.62
N PRO A 213 -9.98 -23.15 -9.28
CA PRO A 213 -8.84 -22.34 -8.84
C PRO A 213 -8.33 -21.36 -9.90
N ASP A 214 -8.63 -21.58 -11.18
CA ASP A 214 -8.27 -20.66 -12.27
C ASP A 214 -8.91 -19.27 -12.10
N ASN A 215 -10.03 -19.17 -11.37
CA ASN A 215 -10.70 -17.90 -11.09
C ASN A 215 -10.03 -17.10 -9.96
N VAL A 216 -8.92 -17.56 -9.39
CA VAL A 216 -8.23 -16.84 -8.30
C VAL A 216 -7.42 -15.65 -8.83
N PHE A 217 -6.82 -15.79 -10.02
CA PHE A 217 -5.93 -14.77 -10.63
C PHE A 217 -6.39 -14.35 -12.03
N ASP A 218 -7.67 -14.48 -12.35
CA ASP A 218 -8.23 -14.16 -13.68
C ASP A 218 -8.54 -12.67 -13.91
N CYS A 219 -8.21 -11.81 -12.94
CA CYS A 219 -8.49 -10.37 -12.93
C CYS A 219 -9.98 -10.01 -13.12
N ASN A 220 -10.91 -10.91 -12.77
CA ASN A 220 -12.34 -10.71 -12.99
C ASN A 220 -13.17 -10.96 -11.73
N THR A 221 -13.56 -9.87 -11.05
CA THR A 221 -14.39 -9.98 -9.83
C THR A 221 -15.82 -10.50 -10.06
N ASN A 222 -16.22 -10.78 -11.31
CA ASN A 222 -17.48 -11.45 -11.63
C ASN A 222 -17.42 -12.97 -11.59
N THR A 223 -16.23 -13.57 -11.62
CA THR A 223 -16.06 -15.01 -11.39
C THR A 223 -15.88 -15.26 -9.90
N LYS A 224 -15.74 -16.53 -9.51
CA LYS A 224 -15.43 -16.91 -8.13
C LYS A 224 -14.70 -18.23 -8.06
N TYR A 225 -13.86 -18.36 -7.06
CA TYR A 225 -13.35 -19.62 -6.57
C TYR A 225 -14.26 -20.16 -5.48
N VAL A 226 -14.59 -21.45 -5.53
CA VAL A 226 -15.41 -22.16 -4.53
C VAL A 226 -14.70 -23.43 -4.10
N ASN A 227 -14.50 -23.58 -2.79
CA ASN A 227 -13.92 -24.78 -2.19
C ASN A 227 -14.83 -25.31 -1.07
N PHE A 228 -15.25 -26.57 -1.19
CA PHE A 228 -16.18 -27.22 -0.26
C PHE A 228 -15.49 -27.72 1.01
N GLY A 229 -14.15 -27.79 1.00
CA GLY A 229 -13.34 -28.22 2.14
C GLY A 229 -13.78 -29.57 2.70
N GLY A 230 -14.09 -29.59 4.00
CA GLY A 230 -14.49 -30.80 4.71
C GLY A 230 -15.95 -31.22 4.53
N CYS A 231 -16.73 -30.56 3.65
CA CYS A 231 -18.18 -30.75 3.57
C CYS A 231 -18.69 -31.17 2.21
N ASN A 232 -19.86 -31.80 2.22
CA ASN A 232 -20.59 -32.14 1.00
C ASN A 232 -21.36 -30.92 0.45
N ASN A 233 -21.83 -31.00 -0.79
CA ASN A 233 -22.68 -29.97 -1.41
C ASN A 233 -24.14 -30.00 -0.93
N THR A 234 -24.49 -30.85 0.05
CA THR A 234 -25.86 -30.91 0.55
C THR A 234 -26.15 -29.71 1.43
N ALA A 235 -27.38 -29.21 1.40
CA ALA A 235 -27.79 -27.94 2.02
C ALA A 235 -27.53 -27.84 3.54
N SER A 236 -27.20 -28.96 4.20
CA SER A 236 -26.72 -29.02 5.58
C SER A 236 -25.21 -28.75 5.65
N GLY A 237 -24.84 -27.48 5.50
CA GLY A 237 -23.47 -27.02 5.79
C GLY A 237 -23.08 -27.23 7.26
N SER A 238 -21.80 -26.99 7.55
CA SER A 238 -21.22 -27.01 8.90
C SER A 238 -20.47 -25.69 9.14
N PRO A 239 -20.35 -25.23 10.39
CA PRO A 239 -19.54 -24.05 10.72
C PRO A 239 -18.05 -24.19 10.35
N THR A 240 -17.59 -25.40 10.04
CA THR A 240 -16.19 -25.73 9.73
C THR A 240 -15.90 -26.03 8.26
N CYS A 241 -16.90 -26.12 7.37
CA CYS A 241 -16.69 -26.53 5.96
C CYS A 241 -15.67 -25.70 5.21
N ALA A 242 -15.72 -24.38 5.44
CA ALA A 242 -14.89 -23.41 4.77
C ALA A 242 -13.46 -23.32 5.31
N ARG A 243 -13.18 -23.98 6.45
CA ARG A 243 -11.85 -23.95 7.08
C ARG A 243 -10.92 -24.96 6.45
N ASN A 244 -9.62 -24.73 6.61
CA ASN A 244 -8.56 -25.63 6.17
C ASN A 244 -8.60 -25.88 4.65
N THR A 245 -9.09 -24.89 3.91
CA THR A 245 -9.11 -24.83 2.44
C THR A 245 -8.09 -23.81 1.97
N GLY A 246 -7.86 -23.75 0.67
CA GLY A 246 -6.98 -22.73 0.12
C GLY A 246 -6.44 -23.13 -1.22
N PHE A 247 -5.25 -22.62 -1.54
CA PHE A 247 -4.51 -22.97 -2.73
C PHE A 247 -3.02 -22.76 -2.53
N TYR A 248 -2.23 -23.30 -3.44
CA TYR A 248 -0.88 -22.81 -3.68
C TYR A 248 -0.64 -22.56 -5.16
N LEU A 249 0.39 -21.79 -5.45
CA LEU A 249 0.94 -21.59 -6.79
C LEU A 249 2.46 -21.49 -6.72
N THR A 250 3.10 -21.72 -7.86
CA THR A 250 4.49 -21.35 -8.11
C THR A 250 4.48 -20.24 -9.13
N LEU A 251 5.03 -19.07 -8.77
CA LEU A 251 5.00 -17.90 -9.62
C LEU A 251 5.81 -18.13 -10.90
N GLN A 252 5.21 -17.87 -12.06
CA GLN A 252 5.88 -18.03 -13.36
C GLN A 252 7.07 -17.08 -13.54
N ARG A 253 7.02 -15.92 -12.88
CA ARG A 253 8.12 -14.94 -12.87
C ARG A 253 9.34 -15.37 -12.03
N GLY A 254 9.26 -16.52 -11.35
CA GLY A 254 10.30 -17.01 -10.44
C GLY A 254 10.18 -16.43 -9.03
N PRO A 255 11.21 -16.65 -8.18
CA PRO A 255 11.21 -16.18 -6.81
C PRO A 255 10.92 -14.68 -6.72
N SER A 256 9.90 -14.33 -5.94
CA SER A 256 9.44 -12.95 -5.76
C SER A 256 9.34 -12.63 -4.28
N PHE A 257 9.42 -11.36 -3.91
CA PHE A 257 9.24 -10.92 -2.52
C PHE A 257 7.80 -10.42 -2.31
N LEU A 258 6.95 -11.24 -1.68
CA LEU A 258 5.57 -10.86 -1.36
C LEU A 258 5.54 -9.83 -0.21
N VAL A 259 5.00 -8.66 -0.50
CA VAL A 259 4.90 -7.53 0.44
C VAL A 259 3.49 -7.39 0.99
N ALA A 260 2.49 -7.56 0.12
CA ALA A 260 1.10 -7.35 0.46
C ALA A 260 0.17 -8.20 -0.40
N PHE A 261 -1.07 -8.36 0.06
CA PHE A 261 -2.12 -9.01 -0.69
C PHE A 261 -3.47 -8.33 -0.46
N ARG A 262 -4.44 -8.62 -1.33
CA ARG A 262 -5.86 -8.34 -1.06
C ARG A 262 -6.75 -9.36 -1.76
N LEU A 263 -7.94 -9.60 -1.19
CA LEU A 263 -8.95 -10.49 -1.75
C LEU A 263 -10.17 -9.69 -2.22
N ALA A 264 -10.85 -10.18 -3.25
CA ALA A 264 -12.14 -9.67 -3.69
C ALA A 264 -13.31 -10.55 -3.20
N THR A 265 -14.39 -9.91 -2.80
CA THR A 265 -15.63 -10.59 -2.39
C THR A 265 -16.31 -11.23 -3.59
N ALA A 266 -16.89 -12.41 -3.41
CA ALA A 266 -17.70 -13.05 -4.46
C ALA A 266 -19.09 -12.41 -4.59
N ASP A 267 -19.91 -12.90 -5.51
CA ASP A 267 -21.27 -12.41 -5.79
C ASP A 267 -22.34 -12.84 -4.77
N SER A 268 -22.06 -13.80 -3.88
CA SER A 268 -23.06 -14.40 -2.98
C SER A 268 -22.91 -13.99 -1.50
N TYR A 269 -23.37 -14.84 -0.57
CA TYR A 269 -23.49 -14.53 0.87
C TYR A 269 -22.14 -14.17 1.54
N PRO A 270 -22.05 -13.03 2.25
CA PRO A 270 -20.83 -12.60 2.94
C PRO A 270 -20.26 -13.63 3.93
N GLN A 271 -21.12 -14.45 4.55
CA GLN A 271 -20.72 -15.48 5.51
C GLN A 271 -19.76 -16.51 4.92
N ARG A 272 -19.75 -16.68 3.59
CA ARG A 272 -18.88 -17.62 2.86
C ARG A 272 -17.54 -17.01 2.47
N ASP A 273 -17.29 -15.74 2.76
CA ASP A 273 -16.01 -15.12 2.48
C ASP A 273 -14.98 -15.46 3.57
N PRO A 274 -13.67 -15.46 3.23
CA PRO A 274 -12.62 -15.59 4.22
C PRO A 274 -12.68 -14.44 5.22
N ARG A 275 -12.31 -14.72 6.47
CA ARG A 275 -12.07 -13.72 7.51
C ARG A 275 -10.61 -13.71 7.93
N ILE A 276 -10.09 -14.89 8.26
CA ILE A 276 -8.71 -15.09 8.68
C ILE A 276 -8.06 -16.06 7.72
N ILE A 277 -6.86 -15.70 7.25
CA ILE A 277 -6.03 -16.55 6.40
C ILE A 277 -4.63 -16.67 6.97
N SER A 278 -3.90 -17.68 6.51
CA SER A 278 -2.45 -17.75 6.62
C SER A 278 -1.80 -17.82 5.25
N ILE A 279 -0.62 -17.20 5.13
CA ILE A 279 0.21 -17.23 3.92
C ILE A 279 1.55 -17.81 4.29
N GLU A 280 2.03 -18.74 3.48
CA GLU A 280 3.33 -19.36 3.62
C GLU A 280 4.13 -19.25 2.31
N GLY A 281 5.45 -19.22 2.43
CA GLY A 281 6.39 -19.22 1.31
C GLY A 281 7.18 -20.53 1.22
N SER A 282 7.55 -20.94 0.01
CA SER A 282 8.45 -22.05 -0.24
C SER A 282 9.37 -21.80 -1.44
N ASN A 283 10.57 -22.36 -1.38
CA ASN A 283 11.49 -22.53 -2.52
C ASN A 283 11.72 -24.03 -2.84
N SER A 284 10.87 -24.92 -2.32
CA SER A 284 10.99 -26.36 -2.54
C SER A 284 10.51 -26.75 -3.94
N ASN A 285 10.97 -27.91 -4.41
CA ASN A 285 10.50 -28.47 -5.67
C ASN A 285 9.00 -28.79 -5.63
N PHE A 286 8.37 -28.81 -6.80
CA PHE A 286 6.93 -29.02 -6.96
C PHE A 286 6.40 -30.27 -6.23
N THR A 287 7.17 -31.38 -6.24
CA THR A 287 6.78 -32.64 -5.58
C THR A 287 6.67 -32.54 -4.06
N GLU A 288 7.33 -31.55 -3.45
CA GLU A 288 7.37 -31.34 -2.00
C GLU A 288 6.33 -30.32 -1.53
N LEU A 289 5.61 -29.64 -2.44
CA LEU A 289 4.70 -28.55 -2.09
C LEU A 289 3.42 -29.01 -1.36
N THR A 290 3.16 -30.32 -1.31
CA THR A 290 2.10 -30.90 -0.46
C THR A 290 2.58 -31.22 0.96
N ARG A 291 3.89 -31.14 1.23
CA ARG A 291 4.46 -31.40 2.57
C ARG A 291 4.52 -30.11 3.37
N GLY A 292 4.02 -30.14 4.60
CA GLY A 292 3.99 -28.99 5.50
C GLY A 292 5.37 -28.45 5.85
N SER A 293 6.35 -29.35 5.95
CA SER A 293 7.76 -29.01 6.21
C SER A 293 8.41 -28.16 5.12
N SER A 294 7.80 -28.07 3.93
CA SER A 294 8.30 -27.26 2.82
C SER A 294 7.93 -25.78 2.94
N TRP A 295 7.08 -25.42 3.90
CA TRP A 295 6.45 -24.11 3.98
C TRP A 295 6.89 -23.33 5.22
N ILE A 296 7.14 -22.04 5.04
CA ILE A 296 7.48 -21.10 6.11
C ILE A 296 6.33 -20.10 6.26
N LEU A 297 5.79 -19.95 7.47
CA LEU A 297 4.72 -19.01 7.78
C LEU A 297 5.19 -17.56 7.65
N LEU A 298 4.50 -16.80 6.80
CA LEU A 298 4.78 -15.38 6.54
C LEU A 298 3.70 -14.47 7.15
N TYR A 299 2.45 -14.94 7.17
CA TYR A 299 1.31 -14.17 7.62
C TYR A 299 0.26 -15.06 8.25
N ASN A 300 -0.36 -14.60 9.34
CA ASN A 300 -1.57 -15.18 9.91
C ASN A 300 -2.43 -14.05 10.47
N GLY A 301 -3.58 -13.78 9.87
CA GLY A 301 -4.37 -12.62 10.22
C GLY A 301 -5.56 -12.38 9.30
N SER A 302 -6.09 -11.17 9.36
CA SER A 302 -7.23 -10.73 8.53
C SER A 302 -6.96 -10.87 7.04
N CYS A 303 -7.97 -11.21 6.25
CA CYS A 303 -7.88 -11.14 4.78
C CYS A 303 -8.23 -9.75 4.23
N GLY A 304 -8.64 -8.80 5.08
CA GLY A 304 -9.00 -7.44 4.69
C GLY A 304 -10.43 -7.25 4.16
N ILE A 305 -11.25 -8.30 4.16
CA ILE A 305 -12.68 -8.25 3.80
C ILE A 305 -13.53 -7.95 5.04
N SER A 306 -14.53 -7.07 4.91
CA SER A 306 -15.53 -6.81 5.95
C SER A 306 -16.92 -7.40 5.62
N ILE A 307 -17.74 -7.67 6.63
CA ILE A 307 -19.06 -8.32 6.45
C ILE A 307 -20.02 -7.47 5.61
N ASN A 308 -19.89 -6.15 5.69
CA ASN A 308 -20.73 -5.18 4.97
C ASN A 308 -20.06 -4.66 3.69
N GLN A 309 -18.96 -5.30 3.26
CA GLN A 309 -18.29 -4.89 2.04
C GLN A 309 -19.19 -5.12 0.83
N THR A 310 -19.15 -4.18 -0.11
CA THR A 310 -19.78 -4.34 -1.43
C THR A 310 -19.33 -5.66 -2.06
N ARG A 311 -20.25 -6.36 -2.73
CA ARG A 311 -19.94 -7.63 -3.41
C ARG A 311 -19.16 -7.37 -4.68
N LYS A 312 -18.33 -8.33 -5.13
CA LYS A 312 -17.50 -8.22 -6.34
C LYS A 312 -16.48 -7.07 -6.28
N THR A 313 -16.03 -6.70 -5.10
CA THR A 313 -15.02 -5.64 -4.90
C THR A 313 -13.87 -6.12 -4.02
N TYR A 314 -12.70 -5.54 -4.26
CA TYR A 314 -11.52 -5.78 -3.44
C TYR A 314 -11.68 -5.20 -2.03
N GLY A 315 -11.24 -5.98 -1.04
CA GLY A 315 -11.09 -5.54 0.33
C GLY A 315 -9.85 -4.67 0.53
N SER A 316 -9.58 -4.36 1.80
CA SER A 316 -8.40 -3.60 2.20
C SER A 316 -7.11 -4.39 1.98
N ILE A 317 -6.05 -3.70 1.54
CA ILE A 317 -4.71 -4.28 1.40
C ILE A 317 -4.19 -4.73 2.77
N GLN A 318 -3.68 -5.95 2.83
CA GLN A 318 -3.02 -6.53 3.99
C GLN A 318 -1.52 -6.63 3.75
N TRP A 319 -0.72 -6.16 4.71
CA TRP A 319 0.74 -6.16 4.64
C TRP A 319 1.33 -7.40 5.32
N LEU A 320 2.45 -7.91 4.80
CA LEU A 320 3.24 -8.97 5.40
C LEU A 320 4.54 -8.39 6.01
N PRO A 321 4.48 -7.70 7.17
CA PRO A 321 5.66 -7.02 7.73
C PRO A 321 6.77 -7.99 8.17
N ASN A 322 6.44 -9.27 8.35
CA ASN A 322 7.38 -10.29 8.83
C ASN A 322 8.02 -11.09 7.68
N ASN A 323 7.61 -10.87 6.42
CA ASN A 323 8.30 -11.52 5.31
C ASN A 323 9.66 -10.87 5.10
N SER A 324 10.72 -11.68 5.10
CA SER A 324 12.11 -11.25 4.94
C SER A 324 12.84 -12.02 3.84
N ALA A 325 12.13 -12.90 3.11
CA ALA A 325 12.73 -13.77 2.11
C ALA A 325 11.93 -13.78 0.80
N TRP A 326 12.63 -14.16 -0.27
CA TRP A 326 12.09 -14.36 -1.61
C TRP A 326 11.66 -15.82 -1.75
N TYR A 327 10.44 -16.05 -2.26
CA TYR A 327 9.88 -17.38 -2.45
C TYR A 327 9.38 -17.57 -3.87
N ALA A 328 9.64 -18.76 -4.44
CA ALA A 328 9.11 -19.18 -5.72
C ALA A 328 7.62 -19.55 -5.64
N SER A 329 7.21 -20.14 -4.51
CA SER A 329 5.85 -20.63 -4.31
C SER A 329 5.21 -20.00 -3.08
N TYR A 330 3.90 -19.78 -3.17
CA TYR A 330 3.09 -19.25 -2.07
C TYR A 330 1.87 -20.14 -1.83
N ARG A 331 1.54 -20.36 -0.55
CA ARG A 331 0.38 -21.14 -0.11
C ARG A 331 -0.53 -20.24 0.73
N PHE A 332 -1.78 -20.13 0.30
CA PHE A 332 -2.83 -19.33 0.93
C PHE A 332 -3.87 -20.26 1.54
N LEU A 333 -4.06 -20.19 2.85
CA LEU A 333 -4.97 -21.07 3.57
C LEU A 333 -6.05 -20.25 4.29
N VAL A 334 -7.29 -20.66 4.12
CA VAL A 334 -8.44 -20.08 4.83
C VAL A 334 -8.60 -20.77 6.17
N ASN A 335 -8.35 -20.00 7.24
CA ASN A 335 -8.42 -20.49 8.61
C ASN A 335 -9.83 -20.31 9.18
N LEU A 336 -10.48 -19.20 8.84
CA LEU A 336 -11.84 -18.87 9.30
C LEU A 336 -12.61 -18.13 8.23
N ALA A 337 -13.91 -18.43 8.12
CA ALA A 337 -14.87 -17.70 7.31
C ALA A 337 -15.60 -16.63 8.14
N MET A 338 -16.34 -15.76 7.47
CA MET A 338 -17.17 -14.70 8.05
C MET A 338 -18.51 -15.22 8.64
N ASN A 339 -18.65 -16.53 8.81
CA ASN A 339 -19.91 -17.17 9.16
C ASN A 339 -20.34 -17.04 10.62
N ASN A 340 -19.47 -16.62 11.55
CA ASN A 340 -19.79 -16.45 12.97
C ASN A 340 -20.52 -17.66 13.59
N GLY A 341 -20.14 -18.88 13.20
CA GLY A 341 -20.76 -20.12 13.68
C GLY A 341 -21.99 -20.58 12.88
N VAL A 342 -22.45 -19.80 11.90
CA VAL A 342 -23.52 -20.21 10.97
C VAL A 342 -22.99 -21.28 10.01
N SER A 343 -23.77 -22.33 9.79
CA SER A 343 -23.45 -23.36 8.81
C SER A 343 -23.36 -22.78 7.40
N ILE A 344 -22.23 -23.04 6.74
CA ILE A 344 -22.02 -22.69 5.34
C ILE A 344 -21.51 -23.92 4.58
N PRO A 345 -21.90 -24.12 3.32
CA PRO A 345 -21.50 -25.30 2.57
C PRO A 345 -20.08 -25.23 1.98
N PHE A 346 -19.52 -24.02 1.85
CA PHE A 346 -18.22 -23.79 1.20
C PHE A 346 -17.68 -22.38 1.48
N ILE A 347 -16.40 -22.17 1.18
CA ILE A 347 -15.78 -20.85 1.07
C ILE A 347 -15.88 -20.30 -0.36
N GLN A 348 -15.87 -18.98 -0.51
CA GLN A 348 -15.79 -18.31 -1.80
C GLN A 348 -15.00 -16.98 -1.77
N TYR A 349 -14.42 -16.60 -2.90
CA TYR A 349 -13.88 -15.26 -3.18
C TYR A 349 -13.66 -15.12 -4.69
N SER A 350 -13.63 -13.89 -5.22
CA SER A 350 -13.62 -13.61 -6.67
C SER A 350 -12.26 -13.26 -7.26
N GLY A 351 -11.24 -13.09 -6.42
CA GLY A 351 -9.90 -12.78 -6.89
C GLY A 351 -8.94 -12.56 -5.75
N VAL A 352 -7.67 -12.73 -6.04
CA VAL A 352 -6.54 -12.44 -5.16
C VAL A 352 -5.55 -11.59 -5.94
N GLU A 353 -5.04 -10.55 -5.32
CA GLU A 353 -3.88 -9.83 -5.84
C GLU A 353 -2.71 -9.99 -4.88
N LEU A 354 -1.56 -10.36 -5.45
CA LEU A 354 -0.28 -10.47 -4.77
C LEU A 354 0.59 -9.30 -5.20
N LEU A 355 1.07 -8.52 -4.25
CA LEU A 355 1.87 -7.31 -4.51
C LEU A 355 3.27 -7.47 -3.94
N GLY A 356 4.28 -7.21 -4.76
CA GLY A 356 5.68 -7.40 -4.36
C GLY A 356 6.69 -6.99 -5.43
N TYR A 357 7.87 -7.61 -5.35
CA TYR A 357 9.01 -7.37 -6.24
C TYR A 357 9.42 -8.63 -7.00
#